data_AF-A0A9P7FM72-F1
#
_entry.id   AF-A0A9P7FM72-F1
#
_cell.length_a   1.000
_cell.length_b   1.000
_cell.length_c   1.000
_cell.angle_alpha   90.00
_cell.angle_beta   90.00
_cell.angle_gamma   90.00
#
_symmetry.space_group_name_H-M   'P 1'
#
loop_
_entity.id
_entity.type
_entity.pdbx_description
1 polymer ?
#
loop_
_entity_poly.entity_id
_entity_poly.type
_entity_poly.pdbx_seq_one_letter_code
_entity_poly.pdbx_strand_id
1 'polypeptide(L)'
;MDKADEEDPIADPWPTTKELFDKLSLQFQVISECDYARQKIEHLKQGAMKIYDFMVKFKALVTKSGITNLQAMDLLEQNVNMEIIPSTRASKRWYCQGNTILNHYATSKNKSVEEFVECMQAVQEEAKVALLKAKDNMERYYNQ
;
A
#
# COMPACT_ATOMS: atom_id res chain seq x y z
N MET A 1 48.82 -3.18 51.82
CA MET A 1 48.79 -2.77 50.41
C MET A 1 48.64 -4.09 49.66
N ASP A 2 47.46 -4.49 49.19
CA ASP A 2 46.34 -3.71 48.66
C ASP A 2 45.02 -4.42 48.94
N LYS A 3 44.00 -3.66 49.38
CA LYS A 3 42.63 -4.14 49.37
C LYS A 3 42.06 -3.83 48.00
N ALA A 4 41.71 -4.87 47.25
CA ALA A 4 40.99 -4.73 46.00
C ALA A 4 39.61 -4.13 46.30
N ASP A 5 39.33 -3.01 45.66
CA ASP A 5 38.00 -2.40 45.61
C ASP A 5 37.08 -3.35 44.84
N GLU A 6 36.24 -4.05 45.58
CA GLU A 6 35.17 -4.91 45.07
C GLU A 6 34.04 -3.98 44.62
N GLU A 7 34.03 -3.58 43.34
CA GLU A 7 32.91 -2.86 42.75
C GLU A 7 31.68 -3.79 42.72
N ASP A 8 30.70 -3.43 43.54
CA ASP A 8 29.37 -4.02 43.61
C ASP A 8 28.69 -3.89 42.22
N PRO A 9 28.28 -4.99 41.56
CA PRO A 9 27.61 -4.88 40.28
C PRO A 9 26.25 -4.23 40.51
N ILE A 10 26.12 -2.97 40.09
CA ILE A 10 24.89 -2.19 40.13
C ILE A 10 23.76 -3.05 39.52
N ALA A 11 22.96 -3.66 40.38
CA ALA A 11 21.76 -4.36 39.99
C ALA A 11 20.80 -3.30 39.44
N ASP A 12 20.44 -3.40 38.17
CA ASP A 12 19.46 -2.51 37.54
C ASP A 12 18.24 -2.38 38.47
N PRO A 13 17.93 -1.18 38.98
CA PRO A 13 16.84 -1.01 39.93
C PRO A 13 15.54 -1.42 39.24
N TRP A 14 14.84 -2.38 39.86
CA TRP A 14 13.56 -2.87 39.35
C TRP A 14 12.62 -1.68 39.11
N PRO A 15 12.00 -1.59 37.92
CA PRO A 15 11.11 -0.48 37.61
C PRO A 15 9.93 -0.44 38.57
N THR A 16 9.46 0.76 38.89
CA THR A 16 8.31 0.95 39.76
C THR A 16 7.08 0.31 39.12
N THR A 17 6.15 -0.23 39.91
CA THR A 17 4.88 -0.79 39.43
C THR A 17 4.13 0.14 38.46
N LYS A 18 4.20 1.45 38.69
CA LYS A 18 3.69 2.48 37.80
C LYS A 18 4.39 2.50 36.44
N GLU A 19 5.73 2.47 36.42
CA GLU A 19 6.52 2.46 35.17
C GLU A 19 6.26 1.20 34.35
N LEU A 20 6.03 0.06 35.00
CA LEU A 20 5.61 -1.17 34.34
C LEU A 20 4.22 -1.04 33.71
N PHE A 21 3.27 -0.43 34.41
CA PHE A 21 1.92 -0.20 33.90
C PHE A 21 1.92 0.76 32.71
N ASP A 22 2.68 1.85 32.79
CA ASP A 22 2.79 2.84 31.70
C ASP A 22 3.44 2.20 30.45
N LYS A 23 4.50 1.39 30.63
CA LYS A 23 5.12 0.63 29.53
C LYS A 23 4.14 -0.35 28.89
N LEU A 24 3.39 -1.11 29.70
CA LEU A 24 2.39 -2.05 29.19
C LEU A 24 1.27 -1.32 28.42
N SER A 25 0.76 -0.22 28.97
CA SER A 25 -0.28 0.58 28.32
C SER A 25 0.16 1.09 26.95
N LEU A 26 1.40 1.57 26.83
CA LEU A 26 1.97 1.99 25.55
C LEU A 26 2.05 0.84 24.54
N GLN A 27 2.48 -0.35 24.99
CA GLN A 27 2.58 -1.53 24.12
C GLN A 27 1.20 -1.97 23.62
N PHE A 28 0.19 -2.02 24.49
CA PHE A 28 -1.17 -2.36 24.10
C PHE A 28 -1.76 -1.32 23.14
N GLN A 29 -1.47 -0.04 23.33
CA GLN A 29 -1.90 1.01 22.40
C GLN A 29 -1.32 0.77 21.00
N VAL A 30 -0.02 0.53 20.89
CA VAL A 30 0.64 0.27 19.60
C VAL A 30 0.05 -0.96 18.91
N ILE A 31 -0.17 -2.06 19.66
CA ILE A 31 -0.79 -3.28 19.12
C ILE A 31 -2.21 -2.99 18.61
N SER A 32 -3.00 -2.23 19.38
CA SER A 32 -4.37 -1.88 18.99
C SER A 32 -4.43 -1.03 17.71
N GLU A 33 -3.47 -0.11 17.53
CA GLU A 33 -3.35 0.71 16.32
C GLU A 33 -2.94 -0.12 15.10
N CYS A 34 -2.01 -1.07 15.27
CA CYS A 34 -1.61 -2.02 14.24
C CYS A 34 -2.79 -2.89 13.78
N ASP A 35 -3.53 -3.46 14.72
CA ASP A 35 -4.67 -4.33 14.40
C ASP A 35 -5.83 -3.55 13.79
N TYR A 36 -6.08 -2.32 14.26
CA TYR A 36 -7.03 -1.41 13.63
C TYR A 36 -6.65 -1.11 12.18
N ALA A 37 -5.37 -0.82 11.93
CA ALA A 37 -4.88 -0.58 10.58
C ALA A 37 -5.06 -1.81 9.68
N ARG A 38 -4.75 -3.03 10.16
CA ARG A 38 -4.98 -4.28 9.41
C ARG A 38 -6.44 -4.45 9.02
N GLN A 39 -7.36 -4.34 9.98
CA GLN A 39 -8.80 -4.42 9.72
C GLN A 39 -9.25 -3.36 8.72
N LYS A 40 -8.74 -2.13 8.83
CA LYS A 40 -9.08 -1.06 7.89
C LYS A 40 -8.59 -1.34 6.47
N ILE A 41 -7.43 -1.95 6.27
CA ILE A 41 -6.91 -2.28 4.94
C ILE A 41 -7.79 -3.35 4.27
N GLU A 42 -8.16 -4.41 4.99
CA GLU A 42 -8.99 -5.49 4.45
C GLU A 42 -10.34 -4.99 3.91
N HIS A 43 -10.90 -3.96 4.56
CA HIS A 43 -12.19 -3.37 4.20
C HIS A 43 -12.05 -2.12 3.30
N LEU A 44 -10.83 -1.66 3.00
CA LEU A 44 -10.62 -0.49 2.16
C LEU A 44 -10.87 -0.87 0.71
N LYS A 45 -12.04 -0.54 0.16
CA LYS A 45 -12.32 -0.66 -1.27
C LYS A 45 -12.12 0.68 -1.96
N GLN A 46 -11.56 0.67 -3.17
CA GLN A 46 -11.43 1.89 -3.98
C GLN A 46 -12.82 2.47 -4.29
N GLY A 47 -13.77 1.65 -4.74
CA GLY A 47 -15.12 2.10 -5.10
C GLY A 47 -15.08 3.26 -6.11
N ALA A 48 -15.73 4.37 -5.76
CA ALA A 48 -15.74 5.62 -6.55
C ALA A 48 -14.60 6.60 -6.20
N MET A 49 -13.67 6.23 -5.30
CA MET A 49 -12.52 7.08 -4.97
C MET A 49 -11.58 7.17 -6.16
N LYS A 50 -10.99 8.37 -6.33
CA LYS A 50 -9.84 8.53 -7.23
C LYS A 50 -8.72 7.62 -6.75
N ILE A 51 -7.98 7.02 -7.70
CA ILE A 51 -6.91 6.08 -7.34
C ILE A 51 -5.89 6.74 -6.42
N TYR A 52 -5.54 8.01 -6.66
CA TYR A 52 -4.57 8.73 -5.84
C TYR A 52 -5.01 8.80 -4.38
N ASP A 53 -6.26 9.19 -4.12
CA ASP A 53 -6.81 9.28 -2.77
C ASP A 53 -6.88 7.91 -2.09
N PHE A 54 -7.22 6.86 -2.86
CA PHE A 54 -7.19 5.49 -2.38
C PHE A 54 -5.75 5.03 -2.04
N MET A 55 -4.78 5.30 -2.91
CA MET A 55 -3.37 4.92 -2.73
C MET A 55 -2.74 5.63 -1.54
N VAL A 56 -3.03 6.92 -1.34
CA VAL A 56 -2.56 7.68 -0.16
C VAL A 56 -3.09 7.05 1.13
N LYS A 57 -4.39 6.71 1.17
CA LYS A 57 -5.01 6.03 2.32
C LYS A 57 -4.44 4.63 2.53
N PHE A 58 -4.30 3.86 1.46
CA PHE A 58 -3.76 2.51 1.49
C PHE A 58 -2.34 2.51 2.05
N LYS A 59 -1.45 3.36 1.52
CA LYS A 59 -0.07 3.50 1.98
C LYS A 59 0.02 3.86 3.46
N ALA A 60 -0.77 4.84 3.91
CA ALA A 60 -0.79 5.24 5.31
C ALA A 60 -1.21 4.10 6.24
N LEU A 61 -2.14 3.25 5.81
CA LEU A 61 -2.54 2.09 6.58
C LEU A 61 -1.48 0.99 6.57
N VAL A 62 -0.82 0.72 5.43
CA VAL A 62 0.28 -0.27 5.33
C VAL A 62 1.43 0.08 6.29
N THR A 63 1.82 1.36 6.35
CA THR A 63 2.86 1.83 7.28
C THR A 63 2.46 1.61 8.74
N LYS A 64 1.17 1.74 9.06
CA LYS A 64 0.65 1.57 10.44
C LYS A 64 0.38 0.11 10.81
N SER A 65 0.11 -0.77 9.85
CA SER A 65 -0.28 -2.15 10.11
C SER A 65 0.91 -3.10 10.29
N GLY A 66 2.12 -2.64 9.94
CA GLY A 66 3.35 -3.45 10.02
C GLY A 66 3.30 -4.69 9.14
N ILE A 67 2.48 -4.69 8.08
CA ILE A 67 2.39 -5.81 7.14
C ILE A 67 3.54 -5.79 6.14
N THR A 68 3.89 -6.96 5.62
CA THR A 68 4.95 -7.08 4.61
C THR A 68 4.51 -6.48 3.28
N ASN A 69 5.47 -6.05 2.45
CA ASN A 69 5.18 -5.53 1.11
C ASN A 69 4.38 -6.53 0.26
N LEU A 70 4.67 -7.83 0.36
CA LEU A 70 3.92 -8.86 -0.37
C LEU A 70 2.45 -8.89 0.04
N GLN A 71 2.18 -8.89 1.34
CA GLN A 71 0.80 -8.84 1.86
C GLN A 71 0.09 -7.53 1.48
N ALA A 72 0.82 -6.41 1.49
CA ALA A 72 0.28 -5.13 1.03
C ALA A 72 -0.09 -5.20 -0.46
N MET A 73 0.71 -5.86 -1.30
CA MET A 73 0.38 -6.00 -2.72
C MET A 73 -0.86 -6.87 -2.95
N ASP A 74 -0.98 -8.01 -2.25
CA ASP A 74 -2.15 -8.89 -2.38
C ASP A 74 -3.44 -8.15 -1.99
N LEU A 75 -3.39 -7.40 -0.87
CA LEU A 75 -4.52 -6.58 -0.42
C LEU A 75 -4.84 -5.46 -1.40
N LEU A 76 -3.81 -4.86 -2.01
CA LEU A 76 -3.98 -3.79 -2.98
C LEU A 76 -4.68 -4.27 -4.25
N GLU A 77 -4.26 -5.41 -4.79
CA GLU A 77 -4.89 -6.03 -5.97
C GLU A 77 -6.37 -6.36 -5.73
N GLN A 78 -6.72 -6.84 -4.54
CA GLN A 78 -8.09 -7.16 -4.16
C GLN A 78 -8.99 -5.94 -3.91
N ASN A 79 -8.39 -4.76 -3.71
CA ASN A 79 -9.07 -3.56 -3.23
C ASN A 79 -9.19 -2.46 -4.29
N VAL A 80 -8.35 -2.48 -5.31
CA VAL A 80 -8.45 -1.61 -6.50
C VAL A 80 -9.68 -2.02 -7.33
N ASN A 81 -10.46 -1.04 -7.77
CA ASN A 81 -11.64 -1.30 -8.58
C ASN A 81 -11.21 -1.62 -10.03
N MET A 82 -11.52 -2.83 -10.49
CA MET A 82 -11.22 -3.31 -11.84
C MET A 82 -11.96 -2.56 -12.95
N GLU A 83 -12.92 -1.69 -12.65
CA GLU A 83 -13.59 -0.85 -13.68
C GLU A 83 -12.65 0.18 -14.33
N ILE A 84 -11.45 0.41 -13.78
CA ILE A 84 -10.41 1.17 -14.48
C ILE A 84 -9.81 0.36 -15.64
N ILE A 85 -10.04 -0.97 -15.69
CA ILE A 85 -9.65 -1.80 -16.83
C ILE A 85 -10.60 -1.47 -17.99
N PRO A 86 -10.11 -0.85 -19.08
CA PRO A 86 -10.96 -0.54 -20.21
C PRO A 86 -11.68 -1.82 -20.70
N SER A 87 -13.00 -1.79 -20.83
CA SER A 87 -13.80 -2.90 -21.38
C SER A 87 -13.53 -3.17 -22.87
N THR A 88 -12.60 -2.45 -23.48
CA THR A 88 -12.29 -2.54 -24.90
C THR A 88 -11.51 -3.82 -25.23
N ARG A 89 -11.78 -4.42 -26.39
CA ARG A 89 -11.05 -5.60 -26.92
C ARG A 89 -9.53 -5.41 -26.93
N ALA A 90 -9.06 -4.16 -27.05
CA ALA A 90 -7.65 -3.81 -26.92
C ALA A 90 -7.13 -4.10 -25.50
N SER A 91 -7.82 -3.65 -24.45
CA SER A 91 -7.36 -3.92 -23.08
C SER A 91 -7.42 -5.40 -22.70
N LYS A 92 -8.49 -6.14 -23.04
CA LYS A 92 -8.53 -7.60 -22.84
C LYS A 92 -7.37 -8.32 -23.52
N ARG A 93 -6.97 -7.87 -24.72
CA ARG A 93 -5.82 -8.39 -25.45
C ARG A 93 -4.49 -8.06 -24.78
N TRP A 94 -4.36 -6.90 -24.13
CA TRP A 94 -3.19 -6.52 -23.34
C TRP A 94 -3.01 -7.37 -22.08
N TYR A 95 -4.10 -7.68 -21.36
CA TYR A 95 -4.07 -8.60 -20.20
C TYR A 95 -3.84 -10.07 -20.60
N CYS A 96 -4.35 -10.52 -21.76
CA CYS A 96 -4.22 -11.91 -22.19
C CYS A 96 -2.93 -12.23 -22.98
N GLN A 97 -2.21 -11.25 -23.52
CA GLN A 97 -0.97 -11.48 -24.28
C GLN A 97 0.31 -11.32 -23.46
N GLY A 98 0.22 -11.25 -22.13
CA GLY A 98 1.40 -11.17 -21.27
C GLY A 98 2.17 -9.85 -21.38
N ASN A 99 1.55 -8.80 -21.94
CA ASN A 99 2.04 -7.42 -21.90
C ASN A 99 1.16 -6.60 -20.96
N THR A 100 0.82 -7.18 -19.83
CA THR A 100 0.17 -6.46 -18.74
C THR A 100 1.22 -5.60 -18.06
N ILE A 101 0.80 -4.46 -17.57
CA ILE A 101 1.59 -3.66 -16.65
C ILE A 101 1.98 -4.49 -15.39
N LEU A 102 1.15 -5.47 -15.03
CA LEU A 102 1.46 -6.56 -14.10
C LEU A 102 2.64 -7.47 -14.52
N ASN A 103 2.95 -7.64 -15.82
CA ASN A 103 4.09 -8.43 -16.30
C ASN A 103 5.42 -7.66 -16.33
N HIS A 104 5.36 -6.35 -16.60
CA HIS A 104 6.50 -5.46 -16.32
C HIS A 104 6.76 -5.34 -14.81
N TYR A 105 5.71 -5.47 -13.97
CA TYR A 105 5.84 -5.56 -12.50
C TYR A 105 6.32 -6.92 -11.99
N ALA A 106 5.82 -8.02 -12.57
CA ALA A 106 6.16 -9.38 -12.15
C ALA A 106 7.63 -9.73 -12.41
N THR A 107 8.30 -8.99 -13.30
CA THR A 107 9.72 -9.17 -13.64
C THR A 107 10.67 -8.32 -12.79
N SER A 108 10.16 -7.33 -12.03
CA SER A 108 10.95 -6.53 -11.07
C SER A 108 11.20 -7.33 -9.79
N LYS A 109 12.49 -7.53 -9.45
CA LYS A 109 12.93 -8.25 -8.24
C LYS A 109 12.72 -7.47 -6.93
N ASN A 110 12.39 -6.17 -6.99
CA ASN A 110 12.31 -5.28 -5.81
C ASN A 110 10.92 -4.63 -5.71
N LYS A 111 9.92 -5.39 -5.28
CA LYS A 111 8.53 -4.94 -5.25
C LYS A 111 8.27 -3.97 -4.09
N SER A 112 8.33 -2.67 -4.35
CA SER A 112 7.88 -1.64 -3.40
C SER A 112 6.45 -1.20 -3.71
N VAL A 113 5.74 -0.71 -2.69
CA VAL A 113 4.39 -0.14 -2.86
C VAL A 113 4.48 1.14 -3.71
N GLU A 114 5.57 1.89 -3.57
CA GLU A 114 5.88 3.11 -4.32
C GLU A 114 5.97 2.85 -5.82
N GLU A 115 6.74 1.83 -6.20
CA GLU A 115 6.83 1.37 -7.58
C GLU A 115 5.39 1.14 -8.12
N PHE A 116 4.61 0.30 -7.44
CA PHE A 116 3.26 -0.02 -7.90
C PHE A 116 2.37 1.22 -8.06
N VAL A 117 2.51 2.23 -7.19
CA VAL A 117 1.79 3.51 -7.29
C VAL A 117 2.12 4.22 -8.60
N GLU A 118 3.39 4.40 -8.92
CA GLU A 118 3.84 5.07 -10.15
C GLU A 118 3.30 4.37 -11.38
N CYS A 119 3.31 3.05 -11.33
CA CYS A 119 2.80 2.20 -12.38
C CYS A 119 1.30 2.39 -12.63
N MET A 120 0.51 2.37 -11.55
CA MET A 120 -0.94 2.59 -11.65
C MET A 120 -1.30 4.01 -12.11
N GLN A 121 -0.48 5.01 -11.77
CA GLN A 121 -0.64 6.37 -12.28
C GLN A 121 -0.40 6.43 -13.80
N ALA A 122 0.64 5.76 -14.30
CA ALA A 122 0.92 5.70 -15.74
C ALA A 122 -0.25 5.08 -16.52
N VAL A 123 -0.80 3.96 -16.02
CA VAL A 123 -1.99 3.29 -16.62
C VAL A 123 -3.15 4.27 -16.76
N GLN A 124 -3.39 5.08 -15.72
CA GLN A 124 -4.50 6.02 -15.72
C GLN A 124 -4.30 7.16 -16.71
N GLU A 125 -3.09 7.71 -16.82
CA GLU A 125 -2.82 8.77 -17.79
C GLU A 125 -2.99 8.25 -19.23
N GLU A 126 -2.53 7.03 -19.52
CA GLU A 126 -2.76 6.39 -20.81
C GLU A 126 -4.26 6.18 -21.09
N ALA A 127 -5.03 5.72 -20.09
CA ALA A 127 -6.47 5.56 -20.22
C ALA A 127 -7.19 6.89 -20.50
N LYS A 128 -6.79 7.98 -19.82
CA LYS A 128 -7.32 9.33 -20.07
C LYS A 128 -7.02 9.79 -21.49
N VAL A 129 -5.78 9.60 -21.96
CA VAL A 129 -5.37 9.96 -23.32
C VAL A 129 -6.17 9.17 -24.37
N ALA A 130 -6.38 7.87 -24.13
CA ALA A 130 -7.17 7.02 -25.02
C ALA A 130 -8.63 7.47 -25.10
N LEU A 131 -9.25 7.84 -23.97
CA LEU A 131 -10.61 8.37 -23.92
C LEU A 131 -10.74 9.72 -24.63
N LEU A 132 -9.78 10.63 -24.44
CA LEU A 132 -9.74 11.90 -25.15
C LEU A 132 -9.66 11.69 -26.66
N LYS A 133 -8.78 10.78 -27.11
CA LYS A 133 -8.66 10.43 -28.52
C LYS A 133 -9.95 9.80 -29.08
N ALA A 134 -10.61 8.95 -28.32
CA ALA A 134 -11.89 8.37 -28.71
C ALA A 134 -12.98 9.45 -28.86
N LYS A 135 -13.00 10.43 -27.96
CA LYS A 135 -13.93 11.57 -28.02
C LYS A 135 -13.68 12.46 -29.23
N ASP A 136 -12.42 12.84 -29.49
CA ASP A 136 -12.04 13.63 -30.67
C ASP A 136 -12.40 12.90 -31.98
N ASN A 137 -12.17 11.58 -32.04
CA ASN A 137 -12.58 10.76 -33.17
C ASN A 137 -14.10 10.73 -33.37
N MET A 138 -14.89 10.66 -32.28
CA MET A 138 -16.35 10.76 -32.36
C MET A 138 -16.80 12.13 -32.88
N GLU A 139 -16.24 13.23 -32.34
CA GLU A 139 -16.56 14.58 -32.82
C GLU A 139 -16.25 14.74 -34.30
N ARG A 140 -15.12 14.21 -34.78
CA ARG A 140 -14.79 14.21 -36.21
C ARG A 140 -15.77 13.41 -37.07
N TYR A 141 -16.30 12.31 -36.54
CA TYR A 141 -17.26 11.46 -37.28
C TYR A 141 -18.63 12.13 -37.43
N TYR A 142 -19.08 12.89 -36.42
CA TYR A 142 -20.38 13.57 -36.45
C TYR A 142 -20.35 14.96 -37.12
N ASN A 143 -19.17 15.57 -37.26
CA ASN A 143 -18.98 16.88 -37.89
C ASN A 143 -18.50 16.81 -39.35
N GLN A 144 -18.55 15.63 -39.98
CA GLN A 144 -18.38 15.41 -41.42
C GLN A 144 -19.74 15.35 -42.12
#